data_AF-A0A7W8N8N0-F1
#
_entry.id   AF-A0A7W8N8N0-F1
#
_cell.length_a   1.000
_cell.length_b   1.000
_cell.length_c   1.000
_cell.angle_alpha   90.00
_cell.angle_beta   90.00
_cell.angle_gamma   90.00
#
_symmetry.space_group_name_H-M   'P 1'
#
loop_
_entity.id
_entity.type
_entity.pdbx_description
1 polymer ?
#
loop_
_entity_poly.entity_id
_entity_poly.type
_entity_poly.pdbx_seq_one_letter_code
_entity_poly.pdbx_strand_id
1 'polypeptide(L)'
;MRDVGEQSRIARLRSLNILDTQAEPLFDAITRAAALVTGMPIALITLVDERRQWFKSNVGLAGTAETPRDIAFCSYTIQGDDVMEVPNALGDARFADNPLVTGSPDMRFYAGAPITLQDGLRMGALCVIDRQVNALTDDQRQALRELARAASEALEQRAVLLEKNAALEHEAEIADRLEKKLRASEAFLDRTGRAAGVGGWQVDLTTDEITWSDETCRIHDVPPGYAPTLKEALDFYAPQAREVVQAAVQKGLEEGRAWDLELPFITATGRHIWVRAVGNVELENGVPQRLVGAFQDVTLRKRAVKALEDSDRRFRKLFEYSLGLICTHDADGILLSVNPAAARSLDYSIAELLGRSLADIMPPGRRAGFQSYLDRIFASGSDSGVLELIGGDGSLRIWEYHNVLDEDDDEPYVLGHAQDVTERQQHQRKLEEWSIRDPLTGCFNRRFVTELAASIGELDRWGCITFDLDRFKQINDQFGHQRGDEVLVGMAKFLSNHLRPEDAVVRLGGDEFAVLLRHADGELTQSVAKRIDDDRQTAPIGFTMGAAYRHPGEPLEHMLAEADKRLYEVRAATRSPAGAERGQQR
;
A
#
# COMPACT_ATOMS: atom_id res chain seq x y z
N MET A 1 -24.51 -65.99 -50.95
CA MET A 1 -25.08 -66.45 -49.66
C MET A 1 -24.10 -67.24 -48.80
N ARG A 2 -23.31 -68.22 -49.32
CA ARG A 2 -22.33 -68.98 -48.51
C ARG A 2 -21.21 -68.13 -47.86
N ASP A 3 -20.85 -66.99 -48.45
CA ASP A 3 -19.78 -66.09 -47.95
C ASP A 3 -20.21 -65.23 -46.74
N VAL A 4 -21.49 -64.82 -46.69
CA VAL A 4 -22.02 -63.93 -45.63
C VAL A 4 -22.13 -64.64 -44.26
N GLY A 5 -22.49 -65.93 -44.26
CA GLY A 5 -22.57 -66.73 -43.04
C GLY A 5 -21.20 -66.96 -42.39
N GLU A 6 -20.17 -67.17 -43.20
CA GLU A 6 -18.80 -67.36 -42.73
C GLU A 6 -18.21 -66.05 -42.17
N GLN A 7 -18.43 -64.93 -42.86
CA GLN A 7 -18.00 -63.61 -42.36
C GLN A 7 -18.63 -63.28 -41.00
N SER A 8 -19.92 -63.58 -40.83
CA SER A 8 -20.64 -63.38 -39.56
C SER A 8 -20.08 -64.25 -38.43
N ARG A 9 -19.77 -65.52 -38.73
CA ARG A 9 -19.17 -66.47 -37.80
C ARG A 9 -17.77 -66.03 -37.35
N ILE A 10 -16.92 -65.59 -38.28
CA ILE A 10 -15.58 -65.06 -37.97
C ILE A 10 -15.67 -63.78 -37.15
N ALA A 11 -16.55 -62.85 -37.52
CA ALA A 11 -16.77 -61.62 -36.74
C ALA A 11 -17.21 -61.95 -35.30
N ARG A 12 -18.11 -62.93 -35.15
CA ARG A 12 -18.55 -63.40 -33.84
C ARG A 12 -17.42 -64.04 -33.05
N LEU A 13 -16.63 -64.93 -33.66
CA LEU A 13 -15.47 -65.54 -33.03
C LEU A 13 -14.47 -64.49 -32.53
N ARG A 14 -14.20 -63.46 -33.34
CA ARG A 14 -13.33 -62.34 -32.95
C ARG A 14 -13.91 -61.56 -31.77
N SER A 15 -15.22 -61.34 -31.72
CA SER A 15 -15.88 -60.64 -30.59
C SER A 15 -15.74 -61.36 -29.25
N LEU A 16 -15.49 -62.68 -29.24
CA LEU A 16 -15.26 -63.43 -28.01
C LEU A 16 -13.89 -63.17 -27.38
N ASN A 17 -12.97 -62.49 -28.08
CA ASN A 17 -11.59 -62.20 -27.63
C ASN A 17 -10.90 -63.43 -27.04
N ILE A 18 -11.03 -64.58 -27.73
CA ILE A 18 -10.60 -65.90 -27.25
C ILE A 18 -9.39 -66.46 -28.01
N LEU A 19 -9.22 -66.10 -29.28
CA LEU A 19 -8.07 -66.55 -30.07
C LEU A 19 -6.77 -66.01 -29.49
N ASP A 20 -5.70 -66.81 -29.56
CA ASP A 20 -4.36 -66.46 -29.07
C ASP A 20 -4.28 -66.11 -27.57
N THR A 21 -5.26 -66.55 -26.79
CA THR A 21 -5.26 -66.39 -25.34
C THR A 21 -4.57 -67.55 -24.64
N GLN A 22 -4.11 -67.33 -23.41
CA GLN A 22 -3.50 -68.40 -22.60
C GLN A 22 -4.48 -69.56 -22.35
N ALA A 23 -3.94 -70.73 -22.03
CA ALA A 23 -4.73 -71.87 -21.57
C ALA A 23 -5.52 -71.49 -20.31
N GLU A 24 -6.80 -71.90 -20.24
CA GLU A 24 -7.64 -71.64 -19.07
C GLU A 24 -8.11 -72.98 -18.47
N PRO A 25 -8.04 -73.15 -17.14
CA PRO A 25 -8.30 -74.44 -16.49
C PRO A 25 -9.65 -75.08 -16.82
N LEU A 26 -10.67 -74.27 -17.09
CA LEU A 26 -12.01 -74.72 -17.44
C LEU A 26 -12.05 -75.45 -18.79
N PHE A 27 -11.46 -74.86 -19.84
CA PHE A 27 -11.40 -75.50 -21.16
C PHE A 27 -10.50 -76.75 -21.13
N ASP A 28 -9.43 -76.72 -20.33
CA ASP A 28 -8.58 -77.89 -20.11
C ASP A 28 -9.32 -79.02 -19.39
N ALA A 29 -10.18 -78.71 -18.42
CA ALA A 29 -11.00 -79.70 -17.75
C ALA A 29 -12.01 -80.35 -18.70
N ILE A 30 -12.69 -79.56 -19.55
CA ILE A 30 -13.63 -80.07 -20.55
C ILE A 30 -12.92 -80.98 -21.55
N THR A 31 -11.75 -80.57 -22.04
CA THR A 31 -10.96 -81.33 -23.00
C THR A 31 -10.48 -82.65 -22.41
N ARG A 32 -9.98 -82.65 -21.17
CA ARG A 32 -9.62 -83.89 -20.46
C ARG A 32 -10.82 -84.80 -20.21
N ALA A 33 -11.98 -84.24 -19.85
CA ALA A 33 -13.20 -85.02 -19.66
C ALA A 33 -13.62 -85.72 -20.97
N ALA A 34 -13.51 -85.05 -22.12
CA ALA A 34 -13.81 -85.64 -23.41
C ALA A 34 -12.90 -86.84 -23.72
N ALA A 35 -11.59 -86.72 -23.48
CA ALA A 35 -10.64 -87.84 -23.64
C ALA A 35 -10.99 -89.01 -22.70
N LEU A 36 -11.27 -88.73 -21.42
CA LEU A 36 -11.56 -89.76 -20.41
C LEU A 36 -12.87 -90.51 -20.68
N VAL A 37 -13.94 -89.80 -21.03
CA VAL A 37 -15.26 -90.42 -21.24
C VAL A 37 -15.29 -91.23 -22.53
N THR A 38 -14.63 -90.75 -23.59
CA THR A 38 -14.59 -91.45 -24.88
C THR A 38 -13.51 -92.54 -24.92
N GLY A 39 -12.52 -92.49 -24.03
CA GLY A 39 -11.36 -93.39 -24.05
C GLY A 39 -10.35 -93.07 -25.16
N MET A 40 -10.53 -91.96 -25.89
CA MET A 40 -9.64 -91.57 -26.98
C MET A 40 -8.38 -90.88 -26.44
N PRO A 41 -7.19 -91.17 -27.01
CA PRO A 41 -5.92 -90.65 -26.51
C PRO A 41 -5.72 -89.15 -26.79
N ILE A 42 -6.47 -88.58 -27.72
CA ILE A 42 -6.38 -87.17 -28.12
C ILE A 42 -7.76 -86.52 -28.00
N ALA A 43 -7.82 -85.35 -27.37
CA ALA A 43 -9.02 -84.50 -27.34
C ALA A 43 -8.62 -83.03 -27.45
N LEU A 44 -9.40 -82.24 -28.18
CA LEU A 44 -9.12 -80.83 -28.45
C LEU A 44 -10.40 -80.00 -28.34
N ILE A 45 -10.29 -78.80 -27.74
CA ILE A 45 -11.23 -77.71 -28.02
C ILE A 45 -10.59 -76.83 -29.08
N THR A 46 -11.23 -76.79 -30.23
CA THR A 46 -10.72 -76.10 -31.42
C THR A 46 -11.66 -74.99 -31.81
N LEU A 47 -11.09 -73.86 -32.26
CA LEU A 47 -11.81 -72.72 -32.80
C LEU A 47 -11.34 -72.51 -34.23
N VAL A 48 -12.28 -72.44 -35.16
CA VAL A 48 -11.99 -72.33 -36.59
C VAL A 48 -11.99 -70.85 -36.96
N ASP A 49 -10.81 -70.29 -37.21
CA ASP A 49 -10.58 -68.92 -37.66
C ASP A 49 -10.53 -68.86 -39.20
N GLU A 50 -10.22 -67.71 -39.78
CA GLU A 50 -10.27 -67.48 -41.23
C GLU A 50 -9.34 -68.45 -41.99
N ARG A 51 -8.11 -68.62 -41.52
CA ARG A 51 -7.05 -69.41 -42.20
C ARG A 51 -6.51 -70.59 -41.39
N ARG A 52 -6.93 -70.75 -40.14
CA ARG A 52 -6.41 -71.76 -39.21
C ARG A 52 -7.51 -72.36 -38.33
N GLN A 53 -7.23 -73.53 -37.80
CA GLN A 53 -7.90 -74.10 -36.62
C GLN A 53 -6.97 -73.89 -35.43
N TRP A 54 -7.35 -73.03 -34.51
CA TRP A 54 -6.59 -72.72 -33.28
C TRP A 54 -7.10 -73.55 -32.10
N PHE A 55 -6.21 -74.03 -31.25
CA PHE A 55 -6.57 -74.93 -30.16
C PHE A 55 -6.65 -74.14 -28.84
N LYS A 56 -7.86 -73.98 -28.31
CA LYS A 56 -8.05 -73.36 -26.99
C LYS A 56 -7.58 -74.28 -25.87
N SER A 57 -7.69 -75.58 -26.09
CA SER A 57 -7.18 -76.61 -25.19
C SER A 57 -6.84 -77.88 -25.96
N ASN A 58 -5.79 -78.57 -25.51
CA ASN A 58 -5.20 -79.70 -26.21
C ASN A 58 -4.74 -80.78 -25.23
N VAL A 59 -5.27 -81.99 -25.42
CA VAL A 59 -4.83 -83.23 -24.76
C VAL A 59 -4.35 -84.19 -25.84
N GLY A 60 -3.13 -84.72 -25.69
CA GLY A 60 -2.59 -85.79 -26.56
C GLY A 60 -1.80 -85.32 -27.79
N LEU A 61 -1.79 -84.01 -28.12
CA LEU A 61 -0.97 -83.45 -29.21
C LEU A 61 -0.03 -82.34 -28.71
N ALA A 62 0.89 -82.71 -27.82
CA ALA A 62 1.86 -81.77 -27.25
C ALA A 62 2.70 -81.06 -28.35
N GLY A 63 2.96 -79.76 -28.16
CA GLY A 63 3.74 -78.95 -29.09
C GLY A 63 2.99 -78.43 -30.32
N THR A 64 1.70 -78.77 -30.48
CA THR A 64 0.85 -78.24 -31.55
C THR A 64 -0.24 -77.33 -30.96
N ALA A 65 -0.26 -76.06 -31.36
CA ALA A 65 -1.26 -75.08 -30.88
C ALA A 65 -2.32 -74.76 -31.94
N GLU A 66 -2.05 -75.04 -33.21
CA GLU A 66 -2.97 -74.79 -34.32
C GLU A 66 -2.62 -75.64 -35.55
N THR A 67 -3.52 -75.68 -36.51
CA THR A 67 -3.33 -76.30 -37.83
C THR A 67 -3.92 -75.43 -38.93
N PRO A 68 -3.45 -75.53 -40.19
CA PRO A 68 -4.12 -74.90 -41.34
C PRO A 68 -5.59 -75.34 -41.45
N ARG A 69 -6.49 -74.41 -41.80
CA ARG A 69 -7.94 -74.67 -41.83
C ARG A 69 -8.36 -75.66 -42.93
N ASP A 70 -7.64 -75.67 -44.04
CA ASP A 70 -7.89 -76.53 -45.20
C ASP A 70 -7.66 -78.02 -44.90
N ILE A 71 -6.78 -78.35 -43.95
CA ILE A 71 -6.55 -79.73 -43.50
C ILE A 71 -7.33 -80.11 -42.23
N ALA A 72 -8.07 -79.17 -41.64
CA ALA A 72 -8.76 -79.37 -40.37
C ALA A 72 -10.09 -80.14 -40.52
N PHE A 73 -10.24 -81.24 -39.78
CA PHE A 73 -11.50 -81.99 -39.69
C PHE A 73 -12.63 -81.12 -39.10
N CYS A 74 -12.31 -80.23 -38.15
CA CYS A 74 -13.33 -79.39 -37.51
C CYS A 74 -13.94 -78.37 -38.48
N SER A 75 -13.26 -78.05 -39.59
CA SER A 75 -13.84 -77.24 -40.68
C SER A 75 -15.07 -77.89 -41.33
N TYR A 76 -15.18 -79.22 -41.24
CA TYR A 76 -16.36 -79.97 -41.66
C TYR A 76 -17.38 -80.10 -40.53
N THR A 77 -16.90 -80.29 -39.29
CA THR A 77 -17.77 -80.36 -38.10
C THR A 77 -18.63 -79.11 -37.93
N ILE A 78 -18.08 -77.91 -38.16
CA ILE A 78 -18.84 -76.65 -38.05
C ILE A 78 -19.89 -76.45 -39.16
N GLN A 79 -19.98 -77.35 -40.15
CA GLN A 79 -21.00 -77.29 -41.20
C GLN A 79 -22.26 -78.06 -40.82
N GLY A 80 -22.20 -78.92 -39.80
CA GLY A 80 -23.32 -79.68 -39.25
C GLY A 80 -23.79 -79.16 -37.90
N ASP A 81 -24.92 -79.68 -37.42
CA ASP A 81 -25.50 -79.34 -36.11
C ASP A 81 -25.31 -80.46 -35.06
N ASP A 82 -24.79 -81.62 -35.48
CA ASP A 82 -24.59 -82.80 -34.63
C ASP A 82 -23.15 -83.31 -34.73
N VAL A 83 -22.79 -84.29 -33.88
CA VAL A 83 -21.48 -84.93 -33.84
C VAL A 83 -21.14 -85.52 -35.20
N MET A 84 -20.05 -85.04 -35.80
CA MET A 84 -19.48 -85.63 -37.00
C MET A 84 -18.51 -86.74 -36.60
N GLU A 85 -18.86 -87.97 -36.92
CA GLU A 85 -18.05 -89.17 -36.64
C GLU A 85 -17.46 -89.74 -37.93
N VAL A 86 -16.16 -90.05 -37.90
CA VAL A 86 -15.38 -90.66 -38.98
C VAL A 86 -14.69 -91.90 -38.38
N PRO A 87 -15.32 -93.08 -38.50
CA PRO A 87 -14.79 -94.32 -37.90
C PRO A 87 -13.40 -94.71 -38.41
N ASN A 88 -13.16 -94.48 -39.72
CA ASN A 88 -11.89 -94.73 -40.39
C ASN A 88 -11.60 -93.68 -41.47
N ALA A 89 -10.71 -92.73 -41.18
CA ALA A 89 -10.36 -91.62 -42.06
C ALA A 89 -9.66 -92.06 -43.36
N LEU A 90 -8.97 -93.22 -43.38
CA LEU A 90 -8.38 -93.78 -44.61
C LEU A 90 -9.45 -94.24 -45.62
N GLY A 91 -10.64 -94.58 -45.13
CA GLY A 91 -11.78 -94.99 -45.96
C GLY A 91 -12.77 -93.86 -46.26
N ASP A 92 -12.55 -92.66 -45.71
CA ASP A 92 -13.45 -91.52 -45.88
C ASP A 92 -12.97 -90.64 -47.04
N ALA A 93 -13.81 -90.49 -48.08
CA ALA A 93 -13.47 -89.74 -49.28
C ALA A 93 -13.09 -88.26 -49.03
N ARG A 94 -13.49 -87.69 -47.88
CA ARG A 94 -13.15 -86.31 -47.51
C ARG A 94 -11.73 -86.19 -46.94
N PHE A 95 -11.19 -87.28 -46.38
CA PHE A 95 -10.00 -87.22 -45.52
C PHE A 95 -8.89 -88.22 -45.86
N ALA A 96 -9.13 -89.17 -46.78
CA ALA A 96 -8.15 -90.22 -47.11
C ALA A 96 -6.78 -89.67 -47.53
N ASP A 97 -6.74 -88.56 -48.27
CA ASP A 97 -5.51 -87.88 -48.72
C ASP A 97 -5.05 -86.76 -47.76
N ASN A 98 -5.72 -86.55 -46.63
CA ASN A 98 -5.41 -85.47 -45.71
C ASN A 98 -4.04 -85.69 -45.04
N PRO A 99 -3.16 -84.67 -44.95
CA PRO A 99 -1.84 -84.80 -44.31
C PRO A 99 -1.87 -85.31 -42.87
N LEU A 100 -2.95 -85.04 -42.11
CA LEU A 100 -3.11 -85.53 -40.74
C LEU A 100 -3.44 -87.03 -40.66
N VAL A 101 -3.85 -87.63 -41.78
CA VAL A 101 -4.19 -89.06 -41.92
C VAL A 101 -3.03 -89.84 -42.53
N THR A 102 -2.44 -89.30 -43.61
CA THR A 102 -1.34 -89.94 -44.36
C THR A 102 0.03 -89.72 -43.71
N GLY A 103 0.17 -88.69 -42.89
CA GLY A 103 1.37 -88.35 -42.12
C GLY A 103 1.09 -88.27 -40.62
N SER A 104 1.98 -87.62 -39.87
CA SER A 104 1.79 -87.37 -38.43
C SER A 104 0.56 -86.47 -38.20
N PRO A 105 -0.33 -86.76 -37.22
CA PRO A 105 -0.19 -87.72 -36.13
C PRO A 105 -0.82 -89.10 -36.38
N ASP A 106 -1.00 -89.49 -37.65
CA ASP A 106 -1.56 -90.77 -38.08
C ASP A 106 -3.02 -90.97 -37.68
N MET A 107 -3.86 -89.96 -37.92
CA MET A 107 -5.28 -89.99 -37.54
C MET A 107 -6.03 -91.09 -38.28
N ARG A 108 -6.80 -91.89 -37.54
CA ARG A 108 -7.69 -92.93 -38.10
C ARG A 108 -9.13 -92.72 -37.68
N PHE A 109 -9.36 -92.30 -36.46
CA PHE A 109 -10.69 -92.00 -35.95
C PHE A 109 -10.81 -90.52 -35.62
N TYR A 110 -11.96 -89.93 -35.92
CA TYR A 110 -12.32 -88.59 -35.50
C TYR A 110 -13.79 -88.56 -35.09
N ALA A 111 -14.09 -87.95 -33.94
CA ALA A 111 -15.44 -87.52 -33.61
C ALA A 111 -15.41 -86.08 -33.09
N GLY A 112 -16.20 -85.20 -33.70
CA GLY A 112 -16.26 -83.78 -33.33
C GLY A 112 -17.68 -83.32 -33.08
N ALA A 113 -17.93 -82.75 -31.91
CA ALA A 113 -19.17 -82.05 -31.59
C ALA A 113 -19.00 -80.55 -31.84
N PRO A 114 -19.89 -79.89 -32.61
CA PRO A 114 -19.77 -78.47 -32.90
C PRO A 114 -20.01 -77.62 -31.64
N ILE A 115 -19.14 -76.63 -31.42
CA ILE A 115 -19.32 -75.62 -30.37
C ILE A 115 -20.19 -74.51 -30.95
N THR A 116 -21.47 -74.55 -30.59
CA THR A 116 -22.51 -73.66 -31.12
C THR A 116 -22.92 -72.64 -30.06
N LEU A 117 -22.76 -71.35 -30.34
CA LEU A 117 -23.18 -70.25 -29.46
C LEU A 117 -24.71 -70.07 -29.48
N GLN A 118 -25.25 -69.22 -28.59
CA GLN A 118 -26.69 -68.92 -28.52
C GLN A 118 -27.28 -68.31 -29.80
N ASP A 119 -26.45 -67.60 -30.58
CA ASP A 119 -26.83 -67.04 -31.88
C ASP A 119 -26.87 -68.10 -33.01
N GLY A 120 -26.58 -69.37 -32.70
CA GLY A 120 -26.58 -70.49 -33.64
C GLY A 120 -25.31 -70.58 -34.49
N LEU A 121 -24.32 -69.70 -34.29
CA LEU A 121 -23.07 -69.73 -35.01
C LEU A 121 -22.10 -70.73 -34.36
N ARG A 122 -21.39 -71.48 -35.22
CA ARG A 122 -20.48 -72.56 -34.81
C ARG A 122 -19.04 -72.09 -34.79
N MET A 123 -18.45 -71.94 -33.62
CA MET A 123 -17.13 -71.34 -33.47
C MET A 123 -16.00 -72.33 -33.76
N GLY A 124 -16.26 -73.62 -33.54
CA GLY A 124 -15.32 -74.69 -33.76
C GLY A 124 -15.87 -76.01 -33.25
N ALA A 125 -15.03 -76.88 -32.70
CA ALA A 125 -15.45 -78.19 -32.22
C ALA A 125 -14.71 -78.63 -30.96
N LEU A 126 -15.42 -79.34 -30.09
CA LEU A 126 -14.82 -80.26 -29.15
C LEU A 126 -14.69 -81.61 -29.84
N CYS A 127 -13.47 -82.05 -30.11
CA CYS A 127 -13.23 -83.28 -30.85
C CYS A 127 -12.30 -84.24 -30.12
N VAL A 128 -12.51 -85.53 -30.38
CA VAL A 128 -11.68 -86.63 -29.92
C VAL A 128 -11.13 -87.39 -31.12
N ILE A 129 -9.89 -87.87 -31.00
CA ILE A 129 -9.10 -88.42 -32.11
C ILE A 129 -8.39 -89.68 -31.63
N ASP A 130 -8.35 -90.70 -32.49
CA ASP A 130 -7.55 -91.90 -32.29
C ASP A 130 -6.69 -92.21 -33.53
N ARG A 131 -5.58 -92.92 -33.30
CA ARG A 131 -4.70 -93.48 -34.33
C ARG A 131 -5.14 -94.87 -34.78
N GLN A 132 -6.21 -95.40 -34.19
CA GLN A 132 -6.84 -96.66 -34.58
C GLN A 132 -8.26 -96.42 -35.09
N VAL A 133 -8.77 -97.37 -35.88
CA VAL A 133 -10.19 -97.37 -36.27
C VAL A 133 -11.04 -97.56 -35.02
N ASN A 134 -12.03 -96.70 -34.82
CA ASN A 134 -12.84 -96.69 -33.61
C ASN A 134 -14.29 -96.26 -33.89
N ALA A 135 -15.16 -96.36 -32.90
CA ALA A 135 -16.54 -95.87 -32.96
C ALA A 135 -17.03 -95.49 -31.56
N LEU A 136 -17.78 -94.38 -31.44
CA LEU A 136 -18.39 -93.98 -30.17
C LEU A 136 -19.62 -94.82 -29.86
N THR A 137 -19.81 -95.15 -28.59
CA THR A 137 -21.13 -95.56 -28.09
C THR A 137 -22.09 -94.36 -28.06
N ASP A 138 -23.40 -94.62 -27.98
CA ASP A 138 -24.39 -93.55 -27.89
C ASP A 138 -24.20 -92.67 -26.64
N ASP A 139 -23.80 -93.26 -25.51
CA ASP A 139 -23.48 -92.54 -24.28
C ASP A 139 -22.26 -91.63 -24.45
N GLN A 140 -21.22 -92.11 -25.14
CA GLN A 140 -20.02 -91.33 -25.43
C GLN A 140 -20.31 -90.18 -26.41
N ARG A 141 -21.15 -90.43 -27.42
CA ARG A 141 -21.62 -89.39 -28.35
C ARG A 141 -22.42 -88.32 -27.60
N GLN A 142 -23.32 -88.72 -26.70
CA GLN A 142 -24.08 -87.79 -25.88
C GLN A 142 -23.19 -86.98 -24.95
N ALA A 143 -22.22 -87.62 -24.28
CA ALA A 143 -21.28 -86.93 -23.42
C ALA A 143 -20.44 -85.88 -24.18
N LEU A 144 -20.00 -86.20 -25.40
CA LEU A 144 -19.28 -85.25 -26.25
C LEU A 144 -20.14 -84.03 -26.62
N ARG A 145 -21.45 -84.21 -26.87
CA ARG A 145 -22.39 -83.10 -27.09
C ARG A 145 -22.52 -82.21 -25.86
N GLU A 146 -22.72 -82.79 -24.68
CA GLU A 146 -22.88 -82.02 -23.44
C GLU A 146 -21.60 -81.24 -23.09
N LEU A 147 -20.43 -81.85 -23.30
CA LEU A 147 -19.15 -81.17 -23.08
C LEU A 147 -18.92 -80.04 -24.11
N ALA A 148 -19.35 -80.20 -25.36
CA ALA A 148 -19.28 -79.13 -26.37
C ALA A 148 -20.23 -77.97 -26.04
N ARG A 149 -21.42 -78.28 -25.50
CA ARG A 149 -22.34 -77.27 -24.96
C ARG A 149 -21.74 -76.54 -23.77
N ALA A 150 -21.12 -77.24 -22.82
CA ALA A 150 -20.42 -76.63 -21.71
C ALA A 150 -19.26 -75.71 -22.17
N ALA A 151 -18.52 -76.11 -23.22
CA ALA A 151 -17.50 -75.27 -23.82
C ALA A 151 -18.10 -74.01 -24.46
N SER A 152 -19.27 -74.10 -25.09
CA SER A 152 -19.99 -72.96 -25.65
C SER A 152 -20.41 -71.97 -24.56
N GLU A 153 -21.08 -72.46 -23.51
CA GLU A 153 -21.52 -71.62 -22.38
C GLU A 153 -20.32 -70.93 -21.70
N ALA A 154 -19.20 -71.64 -21.55
CA ALA A 154 -17.96 -71.07 -21.01
C ALA A 154 -17.38 -69.94 -21.88
N LEU A 155 -17.40 -70.09 -23.21
CA LEU A 155 -16.94 -69.04 -24.13
C LEU A 155 -17.79 -67.77 -24.03
N GLU A 156 -19.11 -67.91 -23.93
CA GLU A 156 -20.02 -66.77 -23.82
C GLU A 156 -19.91 -66.08 -22.47
N GLN A 157 -19.88 -66.84 -21.37
CA GLN A 157 -19.72 -66.29 -20.02
C GLN A 157 -18.40 -65.51 -19.88
N ARG A 158 -17.32 -66.02 -20.47
CA ARG A 158 -16.03 -65.33 -20.50
C ARG A 158 -16.11 -63.99 -21.21
N ALA A 159 -16.78 -63.93 -22.37
CA ALA A 159 -16.93 -62.69 -23.12
C ALA A 159 -17.69 -61.63 -22.32
N VAL A 160 -18.80 -62.02 -21.67
CA VAL A 160 -19.60 -61.13 -20.81
C VAL A 160 -18.80 -60.64 -19.59
N LEU A 161 -18.04 -61.52 -18.94
CA LEU A 161 -17.20 -61.14 -17.80
C LEU A 161 -16.13 -60.10 -18.17
N LEU A 162 -15.47 -60.27 -19.33
CA LEU A 162 -14.47 -59.32 -19.80
C LEU A 162 -15.08 -57.94 -20.09
N GLU A 163 -16.25 -57.90 -20.73
CA GLU A 163 -16.98 -56.65 -21.00
C GLU A 163 -17.37 -55.95 -19.69
N LYS A 164 -17.91 -56.68 -18.72
CA LYS A 164 -18.29 -56.13 -17.41
C LYS A 164 -17.08 -55.57 -16.65
N ASN A 165 -15.95 -56.27 -16.65
CA ASN A 165 -14.74 -55.81 -15.97
C ASN A 165 -14.21 -54.51 -16.58
N ALA A 166 -14.16 -54.43 -17.92
CA ALA A 166 -13.74 -53.22 -18.61
C ALA A 166 -14.66 -52.02 -18.30
N ALA A 167 -15.98 -52.24 -18.18
CA ALA A 167 -16.92 -51.19 -17.81
C ALA A 167 -16.71 -50.68 -16.37
N LEU A 168 -16.49 -51.60 -15.42
CA LEU A 168 -16.21 -51.25 -14.02
C LEU A 168 -14.89 -50.48 -13.86
N GLU A 169 -13.84 -50.87 -14.58
CA GLU A 169 -12.57 -50.14 -14.59
C GLU A 169 -12.76 -48.72 -15.10
N HIS A 170 -13.52 -48.54 -16.20
CA HIS A 170 -13.80 -47.22 -16.74
C HIS A 170 -14.61 -46.33 -15.79
N GLU A 171 -15.61 -46.89 -15.12
CA GLU A 171 -16.43 -46.16 -14.13
C GLU A 171 -15.59 -45.73 -12.92
N ALA A 172 -14.71 -46.61 -12.43
CA ALA A 172 -13.78 -46.27 -11.35
C ALA A 172 -12.79 -45.15 -11.73
N GLU A 173 -12.28 -45.16 -12.96
CA GLU A 173 -11.43 -44.07 -13.48
C GLU A 173 -12.17 -42.73 -13.57
N ILE A 174 -13.43 -42.75 -14.00
CA ILE A 174 -14.28 -41.54 -14.05
C ILE A 174 -14.52 -41.02 -12.63
N ALA A 175 -14.87 -41.90 -11.69
CA ALA A 175 -15.13 -41.54 -10.31
C ALA A 175 -13.89 -40.89 -9.65
N ASP A 176 -12.72 -41.50 -9.79
CA ASP A 176 -11.45 -40.95 -9.27
C ASP A 176 -11.12 -39.59 -9.92
N ARG A 177 -11.36 -39.44 -11.23
CA ARG A 177 -11.14 -38.17 -11.93
C ARG A 177 -12.10 -37.08 -11.44
N LEU A 178 -13.36 -37.41 -11.20
CA LEU A 178 -14.35 -36.47 -10.68
C LEU A 178 -14.02 -36.07 -9.24
N GLU A 179 -13.66 -37.02 -8.38
CA GLU A 179 -13.26 -36.76 -7.00
C GLU A 179 -12.02 -35.86 -6.93
N LYS A 180 -10.99 -36.13 -7.75
CA LYS A 180 -9.80 -35.27 -7.86
C LYS A 180 -10.14 -33.87 -8.34
N LYS A 181 -11.03 -33.73 -9.32
CA LYS A 181 -11.50 -32.42 -9.79
C LYS A 181 -12.28 -31.66 -8.71
N LEU A 182 -13.15 -32.34 -7.97
CA LEU A 182 -13.93 -31.74 -6.89
C LEU A 182 -13.01 -31.22 -5.79
N ARG A 183 -12.08 -32.05 -5.31
CA ARG A 183 -11.08 -31.64 -4.30
C ARG A 183 -10.23 -30.47 -4.77
N ALA A 184 -9.80 -30.46 -6.04
CA ALA A 184 -9.04 -29.35 -6.60
C ALA A 184 -9.87 -28.06 -6.67
N SER A 185 -11.16 -28.16 -7.02
CA SER A 185 -12.10 -27.04 -7.04
C SER A 185 -12.35 -26.47 -5.64
N GLU A 186 -12.61 -27.33 -4.66
CA GLU A 186 -12.82 -26.95 -3.25
C GLU A 186 -11.57 -26.23 -2.68
N ALA A 187 -10.38 -26.81 -2.88
CA ALA A 187 -9.13 -26.21 -2.44
C ALA A 187 -8.83 -24.86 -3.13
N PHE A 188 -9.23 -24.71 -4.40
CA PHE A 188 -9.09 -23.45 -5.13
C PHE A 188 -10.03 -22.36 -4.56
N LEU A 189 -11.28 -22.72 -4.25
CA LEU A 189 -12.25 -21.80 -3.66
C LEU A 189 -11.82 -21.36 -2.25
N ASP A 190 -11.35 -22.29 -1.40
CA ASP A 190 -10.87 -21.96 -0.05
C ASP A 190 -9.67 -21.01 -0.08
N ARG A 191 -8.69 -21.28 -0.97
CA ARG A 191 -7.54 -20.38 -1.18
C ARG A 191 -7.94 -19.00 -1.65
N THR A 192 -8.91 -18.92 -2.58
CA THR A 192 -9.40 -17.66 -3.12
C THR A 192 -10.11 -16.85 -2.03
N GLY A 193 -10.97 -17.50 -1.24
CA GLY A 193 -11.63 -16.88 -0.09
C GLY A 193 -10.62 -16.34 0.92
N ARG A 194 -9.61 -17.14 1.28
CA ARG A 194 -8.53 -16.72 2.19
C ARG A 194 -7.71 -15.54 1.66
N ALA A 195 -7.35 -15.54 0.38
CA ALA A 195 -6.58 -14.44 -0.21
C ALA A 195 -7.37 -13.13 -0.24
N ALA A 196 -8.69 -13.19 -0.43
CA ALA A 196 -9.57 -12.04 -0.37
C ALA A 196 -9.97 -11.64 1.07
N GLY A 197 -9.66 -12.48 2.07
CA GLY A 197 -10.16 -12.35 3.44
C GLY A 197 -11.69 -12.47 3.52
N VAL A 198 -12.30 -13.22 2.59
CA VAL A 198 -13.75 -13.41 2.48
C VAL A 198 -14.09 -14.86 2.81
N GLY A 199 -14.79 -15.03 3.93
CA GLY A 199 -15.42 -16.28 4.31
C GLY A 199 -16.80 -16.45 3.67
N GLY A 200 -17.16 -17.69 3.39
CA GLY A 200 -18.51 -18.08 2.96
C GLY A 200 -19.28 -18.69 4.12
N TRP A 201 -20.59 -18.48 4.13
CA TRP A 201 -21.49 -19.12 5.08
C TRP A 201 -22.80 -19.49 4.37
N GLN A 202 -23.42 -20.57 4.82
CA GLN A 202 -24.76 -20.95 4.42
C GLN A 202 -25.55 -21.48 5.61
N VAL A 203 -26.86 -21.33 5.56
CA VAL A 203 -27.82 -21.89 6.52
C VAL A 203 -28.88 -22.61 5.71
N ASP A 204 -29.06 -23.90 5.96
CA ASP A 204 -30.20 -24.65 5.45
C ASP A 204 -31.40 -24.41 6.38
N LEU A 205 -32.47 -23.81 5.84
CA LEU A 205 -33.65 -23.42 6.61
C LEU A 205 -34.57 -24.61 6.91
N THR A 206 -34.35 -25.77 6.27
CA THR A 206 -35.14 -26.99 6.53
C THR A 206 -34.54 -27.83 7.65
N THR A 207 -33.21 -27.89 7.72
CA THR A 207 -32.48 -28.65 8.75
C THR A 207 -31.98 -27.78 9.90
N ASP A 208 -32.02 -26.45 9.75
CA ASP A 208 -31.39 -25.46 10.64
C ASP A 208 -29.87 -25.66 10.76
N GLU A 209 -29.25 -26.26 9.73
CA GLU A 209 -27.81 -26.55 9.69
C GLU A 209 -27.03 -25.37 9.10
N ILE A 210 -26.00 -24.92 9.83
CA ILE A 210 -25.10 -23.86 9.37
C ILE A 210 -23.78 -24.47 8.92
N THR A 211 -23.33 -24.08 7.72
CA THR A 211 -22.01 -24.41 7.23
C THR A 211 -21.19 -23.13 7.06
N TRP A 212 -20.00 -23.11 7.67
CA TRP A 212 -19.04 -22.03 7.54
C TRP A 212 -17.79 -22.53 6.80
N SER A 213 -17.24 -21.68 5.94
CA SER A 213 -15.90 -21.93 5.40
C SER A 213 -14.82 -21.74 6.46
N ASP A 214 -13.64 -22.32 6.23
CA ASP A 214 -12.48 -22.15 7.11
C ASP A 214 -12.13 -20.68 7.34
N GLU A 215 -12.31 -19.83 6.32
CA GLU A 215 -12.07 -18.40 6.43
C GLU A 215 -13.11 -17.70 7.31
N THR A 216 -14.39 -18.08 7.24
CA THR A 216 -15.41 -17.59 8.18
C THR A 216 -15.02 -17.96 9.60
N CYS A 217 -14.60 -19.21 9.85
CA CYS A 217 -14.12 -19.64 11.17
C CYS A 217 -12.92 -18.81 11.65
N ARG A 218 -11.94 -18.51 10.77
CA ARG A 218 -10.79 -17.65 11.11
C ARG A 218 -11.20 -16.23 11.49
N ILE A 219 -12.12 -15.60 10.75
CA ILE A 219 -12.61 -14.25 11.07
C ILE A 219 -13.26 -14.24 12.46
N HIS A 220 -13.96 -15.32 12.83
CA HIS A 220 -14.61 -15.49 14.12
C HIS A 220 -13.66 -15.95 15.24
N ASP A 221 -12.39 -16.25 14.95
CA ASP A 221 -11.42 -16.89 15.85
C ASP A 221 -11.89 -18.24 16.44
N VAL A 222 -12.54 -19.07 15.63
CA VAL A 222 -12.97 -20.43 15.99
C VAL A 222 -12.23 -21.47 15.13
N PRO A 223 -12.09 -22.73 15.60
CA PRO A 223 -11.42 -23.76 14.82
C PRO A 223 -12.18 -24.10 13.51
N PRO A 224 -11.48 -24.56 12.45
CA PRO A 224 -12.11 -25.10 11.24
C PRO A 224 -13.15 -26.17 11.57
N GLY A 225 -14.27 -26.18 10.84
CA GLY A 225 -15.39 -27.09 11.08
C GLY A 225 -16.30 -26.71 12.24
N TYR A 226 -16.09 -25.57 12.90
CA TYR A 226 -17.04 -25.03 13.87
C TYR A 226 -18.37 -24.68 13.18
N ALA A 227 -19.47 -25.25 13.66
CA ALA A 227 -20.81 -25.05 13.15
C ALA A 227 -21.72 -24.52 14.28
N PRO A 228 -21.98 -23.21 14.33
CA PRO A 228 -22.86 -22.62 15.34
C PRO A 228 -24.33 -22.72 14.94
N THR A 229 -25.21 -22.49 15.90
CA THR A 229 -26.60 -22.13 15.64
C THR A 229 -26.71 -20.71 15.08
N LEU A 230 -27.83 -20.37 14.42
CA LEU A 230 -28.06 -19.01 13.92
C LEU A 230 -27.99 -17.96 15.04
N LYS A 231 -28.47 -18.33 16.23
CA LYS A 231 -28.41 -17.47 17.41
C LYS A 231 -26.96 -17.20 17.85
N GLU A 232 -26.13 -18.23 17.95
CA GLU A 232 -24.71 -18.09 18.31
C GLU A 232 -23.95 -17.26 17.27
N ALA A 233 -24.24 -17.47 15.98
CA ALA A 233 -23.67 -16.66 14.90
C ALA A 233 -24.01 -15.16 15.06
N LEU A 234 -25.25 -14.83 15.44
CA LEU A 234 -25.69 -13.45 15.68
C LEU A 234 -25.10 -12.84 16.96
N ASP A 235 -24.76 -13.65 17.96
CA ASP A 235 -24.21 -13.17 19.24
C ASP A 235 -22.79 -12.59 19.12
N PHE A 236 -22.06 -12.92 18.06
CA PHE A 236 -20.76 -12.29 17.78
C PHE A 236 -20.88 -10.82 17.34
N TYR A 237 -22.04 -10.36 16.86
CA TYR A 237 -22.23 -8.94 16.60
C TYR A 237 -22.25 -8.14 17.90
N ALA A 238 -21.65 -6.95 17.88
CA ALA A 238 -21.68 -6.06 19.04
C ALA A 238 -23.15 -5.74 19.41
N PRO A 239 -23.47 -5.52 20.70
CA PRO A 239 -24.87 -5.36 21.15
C PRO A 239 -25.68 -4.33 20.37
N GLN A 240 -25.05 -3.23 19.95
CA GLN A 240 -25.71 -2.16 19.18
C GLN A 240 -26.00 -2.53 17.71
N ALA A 241 -25.36 -3.57 17.18
CA ALA A 241 -25.49 -4.01 15.79
C ALA A 241 -26.42 -5.21 15.62
N ARG A 242 -26.73 -5.95 16.69
CA ARG A 242 -27.56 -7.17 16.64
C ARG A 242 -28.95 -6.91 16.07
N GLU A 243 -29.61 -5.84 16.50
CA GLU A 243 -30.95 -5.49 16.00
C GLU A 243 -30.94 -5.20 14.50
N VAL A 244 -29.87 -4.56 14.00
CA VAL A 244 -29.74 -4.19 12.59
C VAL A 244 -29.60 -5.43 11.71
N VAL A 245 -28.72 -6.37 12.09
CA VAL A 245 -28.53 -7.61 11.32
C VAL A 245 -29.74 -8.54 11.43
N GLN A 246 -30.37 -8.64 12.60
CA GLN A 246 -31.58 -9.44 12.79
C GLN A 246 -32.72 -8.94 11.89
N ALA A 247 -32.94 -7.62 11.85
CA ALA A 247 -33.94 -7.03 10.96
C ALA A 247 -33.64 -7.28 9.48
N ALA A 248 -32.36 -7.27 9.09
CA ALA A 248 -31.95 -7.57 7.72
C ALA A 248 -32.19 -9.04 7.35
N VAL A 249 -31.82 -9.98 8.22
CA VAL A 249 -32.08 -11.41 8.04
C VAL A 249 -33.58 -11.69 7.96
N GLN A 250 -34.39 -11.08 8.85
CA GLN A 250 -35.85 -11.22 8.84
C GLN A 250 -36.46 -10.74 7.53
N LYS A 251 -36.06 -9.56 7.04
CA LYS A 251 -36.50 -9.06 5.73
C LYS A 251 -36.05 -9.95 4.58
N GLY A 252 -34.88 -10.55 4.69
CA GLY A 252 -34.42 -11.57 3.75
C GLY A 252 -35.40 -12.75 3.71
N LEU A 253 -35.76 -13.30 4.86
CA LEU A 253 -36.67 -14.45 4.97
C LEU A 253 -38.09 -14.13 4.51
N GLU A 254 -38.62 -12.96 4.83
CA GLU A 254 -40.00 -12.56 4.51
C GLU A 254 -40.16 -12.06 3.06
N GLU A 255 -39.21 -11.27 2.57
CA GLU A 255 -39.31 -10.55 1.29
C GLU A 255 -38.36 -11.08 0.21
N GLY A 256 -37.46 -12.02 0.54
CA GLY A 256 -36.41 -12.50 -0.36
C GLY A 256 -35.31 -11.47 -0.65
N ARG A 257 -35.16 -10.44 0.20
CA ARG A 257 -34.26 -9.31 -0.05
C ARG A 257 -32.83 -9.57 0.43
N ALA A 258 -31.85 -9.37 -0.44
CA ALA A 258 -30.44 -9.42 -0.07
C ALA A 258 -30.02 -8.22 0.80
N TRP A 259 -29.00 -8.40 1.63
CA TRP A 259 -28.40 -7.35 2.46
C TRP A 259 -26.88 -7.29 2.29
N ASP A 260 -26.33 -6.10 2.53
CA ASP A 260 -24.90 -5.81 2.55
C ASP A 260 -24.65 -4.77 3.62
N LEU A 261 -24.11 -5.19 4.76
CA LEU A 261 -23.99 -4.38 5.96
C LEU A 261 -22.57 -4.41 6.49
N GLU A 262 -22.08 -3.25 6.94
CA GLU A 262 -20.82 -3.14 7.67
C GLU A 262 -21.09 -2.86 9.13
N LEU A 263 -20.77 -3.81 10.00
CA LEU A 263 -21.21 -3.81 11.39
C LEU A 263 -20.05 -4.06 12.36
N PRO A 264 -20.10 -3.48 13.57
CA PRO A 264 -19.16 -3.80 14.63
C PRO A 264 -19.40 -5.22 15.15
N PHE A 265 -18.30 -5.92 15.38
CA PHE A 265 -18.27 -7.35 15.63
C PHE A 265 -17.24 -7.70 16.71
N ILE A 266 -17.49 -8.76 17.46
CA ILE A 266 -16.66 -9.24 18.54
C ILE A 266 -16.40 -10.72 18.27
N THR A 267 -15.13 -11.07 18.01
CA THR A 267 -14.70 -12.45 17.75
C THR A 267 -14.78 -13.34 19.00
N ALA A 268 -14.63 -14.65 18.86
CA ALA A 268 -14.62 -15.60 19.99
C ALA A 268 -13.51 -15.31 21.02
N THR A 269 -12.41 -14.68 20.60
CA THR A 269 -11.30 -14.29 21.48
C THR A 269 -11.50 -12.91 22.12
N GLY A 270 -12.60 -12.21 21.81
CA GLY A 270 -12.92 -10.89 22.32
C GLY A 270 -12.31 -9.72 21.52
N ARG A 271 -11.68 -9.97 20.37
CA ARG A 271 -11.21 -8.88 19.49
C ARG A 271 -12.41 -8.13 18.89
N HIS A 272 -12.33 -6.81 18.95
CA HIS A 272 -13.29 -5.91 18.31
C HIS A 272 -12.86 -5.59 16.88
N ILE A 273 -13.67 -6.04 15.93
CA ILE A 273 -13.45 -5.86 14.50
C ILE A 273 -14.69 -5.23 13.84
N TRP A 274 -14.54 -4.81 12.60
CA TRP A 274 -15.66 -4.46 11.72
C TRP A 274 -15.78 -5.53 10.66
N VAL A 275 -16.99 -6.02 10.44
CA VAL A 275 -17.27 -7.04 9.42
C VAL A 275 -18.22 -6.49 8.38
N ARG A 276 -17.97 -6.85 7.11
CA ARG A 276 -18.96 -6.73 6.05
C ARG A 276 -19.68 -8.08 5.95
N ALA A 277 -20.97 -8.06 6.24
CA ALA A 277 -21.85 -9.21 6.17
C ALA A 277 -22.81 -9.04 4.99
N VAL A 278 -22.65 -9.90 4.00
CA VAL A 278 -23.52 -9.98 2.83
C VAL A 278 -24.32 -11.26 2.92
N GLY A 279 -25.62 -11.20 2.65
CA GLY A 279 -26.44 -12.40 2.56
C GLY A 279 -27.63 -12.25 1.64
N ASN A 280 -28.08 -13.36 1.09
CA ASN A 280 -29.25 -13.49 0.24
C ASN A 280 -29.99 -14.80 0.54
N VAL A 281 -31.25 -14.87 0.11
CA VAL A 281 -32.12 -16.01 0.33
C VAL A 281 -32.31 -16.76 -0.98
N GLU A 282 -32.04 -18.07 -0.96
CA GLU A 282 -32.36 -18.98 -2.06
C GLU A 282 -33.77 -19.53 -1.85
N LEU A 283 -34.63 -19.30 -2.84
CA LEU A 283 -36.02 -19.73 -2.87
C LEU A 283 -36.15 -20.98 -3.76
N GLU A 284 -36.88 -21.98 -3.31
CA GLU A 284 -37.32 -23.11 -4.14
C GLU A 284 -38.85 -23.15 -4.13
N ASN A 285 -39.47 -23.10 -5.31
CA ASN A 285 -40.93 -23.02 -5.46
C ASN A 285 -41.58 -21.87 -4.65
N GLY A 286 -40.86 -20.76 -4.46
CA GLY A 286 -41.33 -19.59 -3.70
C GLY A 286 -41.20 -19.72 -2.18
N VAL A 287 -40.60 -20.81 -1.68
CA VAL A 287 -40.34 -21.02 -0.26
C VAL A 287 -38.84 -20.80 0.02
N PRO A 288 -38.47 -20.02 1.06
CA PRO A 288 -37.07 -19.92 1.52
C PRO A 288 -36.51 -21.28 1.91
N GLN A 289 -35.45 -21.71 1.22
CA GLN A 289 -34.75 -22.96 1.54
C GLN A 289 -33.38 -22.72 2.17
N ARG A 290 -32.64 -21.70 1.71
CA ARG A 290 -31.29 -21.43 2.23
C ARG A 290 -31.03 -19.94 2.37
N LEU A 291 -30.22 -19.60 3.37
CA LEU A 291 -29.51 -18.34 3.42
C LEU A 291 -28.08 -18.61 3.01
N VAL A 292 -27.54 -17.83 2.08
CA VAL A 292 -26.13 -17.91 1.69
C VAL A 292 -25.52 -16.53 1.72
N GLY A 293 -24.21 -16.45 1.93
CA GLY A 293 -23.58 -15.16 2.05
C GLY A 293 -22.08 -15.19 2.20
N ALA A 294 -21.54 -13.98 2.31
CA ALA A 294 -20.12 -13.71 2.47
C ALA A 294 -19.86 -12.91 3.74
N PHE A 295 -18.69 -13.12 4.32
CA PHE A 295 -18.26 -12.49 5.56
C PHE A 295 -16.82 -12.01 5.41
N GLN A 296 -16.55 -10.74 5.70
CA GLN A 296 -15.22 -10.17 5.52
C GLN A 296 -14.84 -9.26 6.68
N ASP A 297 -13.64 -9.39 7.23
CA ASP A 297 -13.08 -8.40 8.15
C ASP A 297 -12.66 -7.15 7.37
N VAL A 298 -13.33 -6.03 7.63
CA VAL A 298 -13.07 -4.73 6.99
C VAL A 298 -12.44 -3.72 7.96
N THR A 299 -11.90 -4.18 9.09
CA THR A 299 -11.31 -3.33 10.14
C THR A 299 -10.17 -2.46 9.63
N LEU A 300 -9.23 -3.04 8.88
CA LEU A 300 -8.08 -2.30 8.35
C LEU A 300 -8.54 -1.18 7.41
N ARG A 301 -9.48 -1.47 6.50
CA ARG A 301 -10.06 -0.48 5.59
C ARG A 301 -10.76 0.63 6.35
N LYS A 302 -11.62 0.31 7.34
CA LYS A 302 -12.29 1.32 8.18
C LYS A 302 -11.30 2.19 8.95
N ARG A 303 -10.24 1.60 9.52
CA ARG A 303 -9.18 2.33 10.23
C ARG A 303 -8.40 3.25 9.30
N ALA A 304 -8.10 2.83 8.08
CA ALA A 304 -7.41 3.65 7.09
C ALA A 304 -8.26 4.85 6.65
N VAL A 305 -9.54 4.63 6.31
CA VAL A 305 -10.48 5.71 5.96
C VAL A 305 -10.62 6.71 7.10
N LYS A 306 -10.83 6.21 8.33
CA LYS A 306 -10.94 7.07 9.51
C LYS A 306 -9.64 7.84 9.80
N ALA A 307 -8.47 7.21 9.64
CA ALA A 307 -7.19 7.87 9.84
C ALA A 307 -6.98 9.00 8.81
N LEU A 308 -7.40 8.80 7.56
CA LEU A 308 -7.38 9.83 6.53
C LEU A 308 -8.31 10.99 6.88
N GLU A 309 -9.56 10.71 7.25
CA GLU A 309 -10.52 11.73 7.69
C GLU A 309 -10.03 12.50 8.93
N ASP A 310 -9.44 11.81 9.89
CA ASP A 310 -8.88 12.41 11.09
C ASP A 310 -7.65 13.27 10.78
N SER A 311 -6.82 12.86 9.80
CA SER A 311 -5.67 13.62 9.31
C SER A 311 -6.10 14.90 8.57
N ASP A 312 -7.05 14.80 7.64
CA ASP A 312 -7.61 15.95 6.92
C ASP A 312 -8.22 16.98 7.89
N ARG A 313 -9.03 16.49 8.83
CA ARG A 313 -9.63 17.35 9.86
C ARG A 313 -8.57 18.02 10.74
N ARG A 314 -7.47 17.32 11.06
CA ARG A 314 -6.37 17.90 11.85
C ARG A 314 -5.63 18.97 11.05
N PHE A 315 -5.33 18.71 9.77
CA PHE A 315 -4.68 19.67 8.89
C PHE A 315 -5.52 20.95 8.72
N ARG A 316 -6.83 20.80 8.44
CA ARG A 316 -7.75 21.94 8.32
C ARG A 316 -7.76 22.80 9.59
N LYS A 317 -7.77 22.17 10.77
CA LYS A 317 -7.70 22.90 12.06
C LYS A 317 -6.37 23.63 12.26
N LEU A 318 -5.24 23.02 11.90
CA LEU A 318 -3.93 23.68 12.01
C LEU A 318 -3.85 24.90 11.09
N PHE A 319 -4.37 24.79 9.87
CA PHE A 319 -4.46 25.90 8.92
C PHE A 319 -5.39 27.01 9.45
N GLU A 320 -6.61 26.68 9.85
CA GLU A 320 -7.64 27.65 10.29
C GLU A 320 -7.27 28.41 11.59
N TYR A 321 -6.64 27.72 12.54
CA TYR A 321 -6.34 28.27 13.87
C TYR A 321 -4.87 28.68 14.07
N SER A 322 -4.03 28.62 13.04
CA SER A 322 -2.68 29.19 13.11
C SER A 322 -2.75 30.69 13.40
N LEU A 323 -1.86 31.19 14.25
CA LEU A 323 -1.76 32.61 14.59
C LEU A 323 -0.99 33.42 13.53
N GLY A 324 -0.10 32.76 12.77
CA GLY A 324 0.62 33.35 11.66
C GLY A 324 -0.21 33.37 10.37
N LEU A 325 0.25 34.16 9.42
CA LEU A 325 -0.23 34.11 8.04
C LEU A 325 0.24 32.81 7.42
N ILE A 326 -0.71 32.02 6.92
CA ILE A 326 -0.43 30.86 6.07
C ILE A 326 -1.14 31.10 4.74
N CYS A 327 -0.41 31.01 3.65
CA CYS A 327 -0.96 31.12 2.31
C CYS A 327 -0.25 30.18 1.34
N THR A 328 -0.86 29.98 0.18
CA THR A 328 -0.18 29.42 -0.98
C THR A 328 -0.30 30.39 -2.14
N HIS A 329 0.71 30.46 -3.00
CA HIS A 329 0.66 31.26 -4.22
C HIS A 329 1.36 30.57 -5.40
N ASP A 330 0.97 30.92 -6.62
CA ASP A 330 1.62 30.41 -7.84
C ASP A 330 2.95 31.10 -8.15
N ALA A 331 3.52 30.80 -9.32
CA ALA A 331 4.78 31.37 -9.79
C ALA A 331 4.75 32.89 -10.05
N ASP A 332 3.57 33.47 -10.25
CA ASP A 332 3.37 34.91 -10.44
C ASP A 332 3.01 35.64 -9.13
N GLY A 333 2.97 34.89 -8.01
CA GLY A 333 2.63 35.42 -6.70
C GLY A 333 1.13 35.62 -6.48
N ILE A 334 0.28 34.97 -7.27
CA ILE A 334 -1.17 35.00 -7.11
C ILE A 334 -1.58 34.06 -5.97
N LEU A 335 -2.28 34.59 -4.98
CA LEU A 335 -2.69 33.84 -3.79
C LEU A 335 -3.77 32.80 -4.13
N LEU A 336 -3.44 31.52 -3.94
CA LEU A 336 -4.31 30.36 -4.17
C LEU A 336 -5.08 29.95 -2.92
N SER A 337 -4.48 30.15 -1.74
CA SER A 337 -5.14 29.92 -0.45
C SER A 337 -4.59 30.88 0.59
N VAL A 338 -5.41 31.27 1.57
CA VAL A 338 -5.03 32.13 2.70
C VAL A 338 -5.81 31.70 3.94
N ASN A 339 -5.15 31.60 5.09
CA ASN A 339 -5.83 31.23 6.32
C ASN A 339 -6.66 32.39 6.91
N PRO A 340 -7.72 32.11 7.68
CA PRO A 340 -8.56 33.15 8.26
C PRO A 340 -7.83 34.14 9.17
N ALA A 341 -6.74 33.70 9.82
CA ALA A 341 -5.94 34.58 10.68
C ALA A 341 -5.16 35.63 9.89
N ALA A 342 -4.58 35.28 8.74
CA ALA A 342 -3.95 36.24 7.84
C ALA A 342 -4.93 37.30 7.35
N ALA A 343 -6.10 36.87 6.87
CA ALA A 343 -7.13 37.75 6.34
C ALA A 343 -7.58 38.76 7.41
N ARG A 344 -7.91 38.28 8.62
CA ARG A 344 -8.25 39.13 9.76
C ARG A 344 -7.12 40.05 10.17
N SER A 345 -5.88 39.55 10.18
CA SER A 345 -4.72 40.38 10.51
C SER A 345 -4.63 41.50 9.49
N LEU A 346 -4.42 41.21 8.21
CA LEU A 346 -4.26 42.20 7.14
C LEU A 346 -5.51 43.06 6.85
N ASP A 347 -6.61 42.90 7.58
CA ASP A 347 -7.87 43.62 7.38
C ASP A 347 -8.46 43.44 5.96
N TYR A 348 -8.41 42.20 5.45
CA TYR A 348 -9.07 41.77 4.21
C TYR A 348 -10.02 40.60 4.48
N SER A 349 -11.02 40.43 3.63
CA SER A 349 -11.72 39.16 3.52
C SER A 349 -10.89 38.15 2.73
N ILE A 350 -11.09 36.86 2.98
CA ILE A 350 -10.43 35.79 2.21
C ILE A 350 -10.74 35.94 0.71
N ALA A 351 -11.99 36.28 0.35
CA ALA A 351 -12.41 36.45 -1.03
C ALA A 351 -11.69 37.60 -1.75
N GLU A 352 -11.24 38.64 -1.04
CA GLU A 352 -10.47 39.75 -1.63
C GLU A 352 -9.01 39.40 -1.86
N LEU A 353 -8.47 38.46 -1.07
CA LEU A 353 -7.08 37.99 -1.17
C LEU A 353 -6.93 36.87 -2.19
N LEU A 354 -7.89 35.94 -2.27
CA LEU A 354 -7.85 34.84 -3.25
C LEU A 354 -7.81 35.39 -4.68
N GLY A 355 -6.85 34.93 -5.48
CA GLY A 355 -6.64 35.38 -6.85
C GLY A 355 -5.97 36.76 -6.98
N ARG A 356 -5.60 37.41 -5.86
CA ARG A 356 -4.85 38.67 -5.87
C ARG A 356 -3.35 38.40 -5.87
N SER A 357 -2.57 39.26 -6.53
CA SER A 357 -1.11 39.21 -6.43
C SER A 357 -0.64 39.71 -5.06
N LEU A 358 0.31 39.01 -4.45
CA LEU A 358 0.97 39.46 -3.22
C LEU A 358 1.64 40.85 -3.39
N ALA A 359 2.08 41.19 -4.61
CA ALA A 359 2.64 42.51 -4.92
C ALA A 359 1.65 43.66 -4.75
N ASP A 360 0.34 43.41 -4.93
CA ASP A 360 -0.69 44.44 -4.85
C ASP A 360 -0.88 44.97 -3.44
N ILE A 361 -0.59 44.13 -2.44
CA ILE A 361 -0.64 44.47 -1.03
C ILE A 361 0.73 44.89 -0.48
N MET A 362 1.74 45.10 -1.33
CA MET A 362 3.02 45.71 -0.93
C MET A 362 3.02 47.25 -1.10
N PRO A 363 3.81 47.98 -0.29
CA PRO A 363 4.11 49.39 -0.53
C PRO A 363 4.68 49.64 -1.93
N PRO A 364 4.29 50.73 -2.62
CA PRO A 364 4.71 51.01 -4.00
C PRO A 364 6.24 50.95 -4.20
N GLY A 365 7.01 51.48 -3.24
CA GLY A 365 8.48 51.47 -3.28
C GLY A 365 9.11 50.07 -3.11
N ARG A 366 8.36 49.07 -2.64
CA ARG A 366 8.82 47.69 -2.43
C ARG A 366 8.49 46.75 -3.59
N ARG A 367 7.49 47.09 -4.42
CA ARG A 367 7.02 46.27 -5.55
C ARG A 367 8.11 45.96 -6.58
N ALA A 368 9.03 46.89 -6.80
CA ALA A 368 10.13 46.71 -7.76
C ALA A 368 11.06 45.53 -7.42
N GLY A 369 11.13 45.13 -6.14
CA GLY A 369 11.92 43.98 -5.69
C GLY A 369 11.15 42.65 -5.66
N PHE A 370 9.85 42.65 -6.02
CA PHE A 370 9.00 41.46 -5.87
C PHE A 370 9.41 40.30 -6.78
N GLN A 371 9.77 40.60 -8.04
CA GLN A 371 10.24 39.56 -8.96
C GLN A 371 11.49 38.86 -8.44
N SER A 372 12.46 39.63 -7.94
CA SER A 372 13.67 39.05 -7.34
C SER A 372 13.38 38.23 -6.08
N TYR A 373 12.27 38.48 -5.38
CA TYR A 373 11.81 37.64 -4.28
C TYR A 373 11.30 36.28 -4.79
N LEU A 374 10.46 36.27 -5.83
CA LEU A 374 9.97 35.03 -6.46
C LEU A 374 11.13 34.22 -7.04
N ASP A 375 12.01 34.87 -7.80
CA ASP A 375 13.16 34.22 -8.45
C ASP A 375 14.05 33.48 -7.43
N ARG A 376 14.24 34.04 -6.22
CA ARG A 376 15.02 33.38 -5.17
C ARG A 376 14.36 32.09 -4.66
N ILE A 377 13.05 32.11 -4.47
CA ILE A 377 12.29 30.93 -4.01
C ILE A 377 12.36 29.83 -5.06
N PHE A 378 12.08 30.16 -6.32
CA PHE A 378 12.09 29.19 -7.42
C PHE A 378 13.49 28.68 -7.78
N ALA A 379 14.55 29.48 -7.57
CA ALA A 379 15.92 29.03 -7.78
C ALA A 379 16.48 28.19 -6.62
N SER A 380 16.04 28.44 -5.38
CA SER A 380 16.66 27.87 -4.17
C SER A 380 15.77 26.88 -3.42
N GLY A 381 14.50 26.74 -3.80
CA GLY A 381 13.47 25.95 -3.13
C GLY A 381 12.88 26.60 -1.86
N SER A 382 13.50 27.66 -1.33
CA SER A 382 12.98 28.42 -0.19
C SER A 382 13.60 29.82 -0.09
N ASP A 383 12.92 30.74 0.59
CA ASP A 383 13.45 32.08 0.94
C ASP A 383 12.92 32.51 2.31
N SER A 384 13.70 33.31 3.04
CA SER A 384 13.31 33.86 4.34
C SER A 384 13.70 35.32 4.43
N GLY A 385 12.87 36.11 5.09
CA GLY A 385 13.15 37.53 5.21
C GLY A 385 12.02 38.30 5.85
N VAL A 386 11.99 39.60 5.55
CA VAL A 386 10.97 40.51 6.03
C VAL A 386 10.27 41.15 4.85
N LEU A 387 8.95 41.12 4.88
CA LEU A 387 8.07 41.74 3.90
C LEU A 387 7.31 42.90 4.55
N GLU A 388 7.10 43.96 3.79
CA GLU A 388 6.21 45.05 4.18
C GLU A 388 4.91 44.90 3.41
N LEU A 389 3.78 44.85 4.12
CA LEU A 389 2.44 44.70 3.57
C LEU A 389 1.54 45.85 4.04
N ILE A 390 0.58 46.22 3.19
CA ILE A 390 -0.44 47.23 3.45
C ILE A 390 -1.76 46.52 3.73
N GLY A 391 -2.32 46.74 4.92
CA GLY A 391 -3.64 46.24 5.29
C GLY A 391 -4.77 46.93 4.53
N GLY A 392 -5.98 46.37 4.58
CA GLY A 392 -7.17 46.97 3.97
C GLY A 392 -7.50 48.35 4.56
N ASP A 393 -7.17 48.57 5.83
CA ASP A 393 -7.22 49.86 6.54
C ASP A 393 -6.12 50.87 6.13
N GLY A 394 -5.19 50.47 5.25
CA GLY A 394 -4.04 51.26 4.82
C GLY A 394 -2.85 51.23 5.80
N SER A 395 -2.92 50.46 6.89
CA SER A 395 -1.83 50.34 7.86
C SER A 395 -0.63 49.58 7.26
N LEU A 396 0.59 50.04 7.58
CA LEU A 396 1.82 49.33 7.22
C LEU A 396 2.12 48.25 8.26
N ARG A 397 2.32 47.01 7.79
CA ARG A 397 2.62 45.84 8.61
C ARG A 397 3.90 45.17 8.13
N ILE A 398 4.70 44.71 9.08
CA ILE A 398 6.01 44.10 8.84
C ILE A 398 5.87 42.61 9.16
N TRP A 399 6.08 41.77 8.16
CA TRP A 399 5.90 40.32 8.24
C TRP A 399 7.25 39.62 8.09
N GLU A 400 7.64 38.85 9.10
CA GLU A 400 8.78 37.94 9.01
C GLU A 400 8.30 36.64 8.39
N TYR A 401 8.83 36.27 7.22
CA TYR A 401 8.35 35.13 6.43
C TYR A 401 9.41 34.04 6.27
N HIS A 402 8.91 32.83 6.09
CA HIS A 402 9.63 31.68 5.59
C HIS A 402 8.75 30.98 4.56
N ASN A 403 9.17 30.99 3.31
CA ASN A 403 8.39 30.48 2.18
C ASN A 403 9.16 29.35 1.52
N VAL A 404 8.45 28.28 1.18
CA VAL A 404 9.01 27.04 0.62
C VAL A 404 8.27 26.72 -0.66
N LEU A 405 9.02 26.32 -1.69
CA LEU A 405 8.45 25.80 -2.93
C LEU A 405 8.04 24.34 -2.72
N ASP A 406 6.79 24.02 -3.07
CA ASP A 406 6.27 22.67 -3.14
C ASP A 406 6.17 22.26 -4.62
N GLU A 407 6.82 21.15 -4.95
CA GLU A 407 6.89 20.57 -6.31
C GLU A 407 6.24 19.17 -6.38
N ASP A 408 5.56 18.73 -5.32
CA ASP A 408 4.95 17.40 -5.27
C ASP A 408 3.65 17.30 -6.12
N ASP A 409 3.08 18.44 -6.52
CA ASP A 409 1.87 18.55 -7.35
C ASP A 409 2.20 18.85 -8.83
N ASP A 410 1.24 18.66 -9.74
CA ASP A 410 1.43 18.87 -11.19
C ASP A 410 1.81 20.34 -11.53
N GLU A 411 1.37 21.30 -10.72
CA GLU A 411 1.75 22.71 -10.79
C GLU A 411 2.47 23.14 -9.51
N PRO A 412 3.74 23.57 -9.58
CA PRO A 412 4.48 23.96 -8.39
C PRO A 412 3.91 25.25 -7.79
N TYR A 413 3.79 25.27 -6.46
CA TYR A 413 3.27 26.42 -5.73
C TYR A 413 4.15 26.72 -4.52
N VAL A 414 4.09 27.96 -4.04
CA VAL A 414 4.84 28.39 -2.87
C VAL A 414 3.93 28.32 -1.64
N LEU A 415 4.35 27.57 -0.62
CA LEU A 415 3.75 27.59 0.71
C LEU A 415 4.40 28.72 1.52
N GLY A 416 3.61 29.75 1.82
CA GLY A 416 4.05 30.89 2.60
C GLY A 416 3.61 30.81 4.05
N HIS A 417 4.57 30.96 4.97
CA HIS A 417 4.30 31.17 6.40
C HIS A 417 4.93 32.48 6.85
N ALA A 418 4.15 33.36 7.48
CA ALA A 418 4.66 34.63 7.98
C ALA A 418 4.07 35.02 9.34
N GLN A 419 4.85 35.74 10.14
CA GLN A 419 4.43 36.28 11.42
C GLN A 419 4.50 37.82 11.41
N ASP A 420 3.48 38.46 11.95
CA ASP A 420 3.48 39.90 12.14
C ASP A 420 4.48 40.28 13.24
N VAL A 421 5.51 41.04 12.87
CA VAL A 421 6.59 41.52 13.75
C VAL A 421 6.59 43.04 13.86
N THR A 422 5.48 43.70 13.48
CA THR A 422 5.36 45.16 13.45
C THR A 422 5.64 45.78 14.82
N GLU A 423 4.95 45.31 15.88
CA GLU A 423 5.15 45.81 17.24
C GLU A 423 6.57 45.56 17.75
N ARG A 424 7.12 44.36 17.47
CA ARG A 424 8.48 43.96 17.85
C ARG A 424 9.52 44.91 17.23
N GLN A 425 9.41 45.19 15.95
CA GLN A 425 10.28 46.11 15.22
C GLN A 425 10.15 47.56 15.72
N GLN A 426 8.93 48.03 15.97
CA GLN A 426 8.70 49.38 16.49
C GLN A 426 9.29 49.57 17.90
N HIS A 427 9.17 48.57 18.78
CA HIS A 427 9.79 48.62 20.10
C HIS A 427 11.31 48.60 20.03
N GLN A 428 11.89 47.78 19.16
CA GLN A 428 13.34 47.73 18.96
C GLN A 428 13.89 49.09 18.53
N ARG A 429 13.27 49.75 17.54
CA ARG A 429 13.68 51.09 17.08
C ARG A 429 13.61 52.13 18.19
N LYS A 430 12.55 52.13 19.01
CA LYS A 430 12.41 53.05 20.15
C LYS A 430 13.49 52.83 21.21
N LEU A 431 13.87 51.58 21.49
CA LEU A 431 14.93 51.27 22.44
C LEU A 431 16.31 51.75 21.95
N GLU A 432 16.57 51.62 20.65
CA GLU A 432 17.79 52.14 20.02
C GLU A 432 17.87 53.67 20.13
N GLU A 433 16.78 54.37 19.84
CA GLU A 433 16.70 55.84 19.99
C GLU A 433 16.89 56.31 21.44
N TRP A 434 16.25 55.64 22.41
CA TRP A 434 16.42 55.96 23.83
C TRP A 434 17.82 55.64 24.34
N SER A 435 18.51 54.69 23.71
CA SER A 435 19.84 54.33 24.17
C SER A 435 20.89 55.42 23.94
N ILE A 436 20.70 56.32 22.97
CA ILE A 436 21.70 57.34 22.61
C ILE A 436 21.33 58.77 23.05
N ARG A 437 20.19 58.95 23.72
CA ARG A 437 19.73 60.26 24.23
C ARG A 437 19.73 60.30 25.76
N ASP A 438 19.94 61.49 26.32
CA ASP A 438 19.81 61.76 27.75
C ASP A 438 18.33 62.02 28.07
N PRO A 439 17.69 61.25 28.98
CA PRO A 439 16.25 61.34 29.22
C PRO A 439 15.81 62.65 29.87
N LEU A 440 16.72 63.35 30.56
CA LEU A 440 16.41 64.63 31.20
C LEU A 440 16.47 65.79 30.22
N THR A 441 17.56 65.90 29.46
CA THR A 441 17.85 67.06 28.61
C THR A 441 17.39 66.90 27.16
N GLY A 442 17.17 65.66 26.69
CA GLY A 442 16.82 65.33 25.30
C GLY A 442 18.00 65.38 24.31
N CYS A 443 19.16 65.87 24.76
CA CYS A 443 20.42 65.87 24.02
C CYS A 443 20.96 64.44 23.85
N PHE A 444 22.01 64.29 23.05
CA PHE A 444 22.71 63.01 22.97
C PHE A 444 23.40 62.69 24.31
N ASN A 445 23.52 61.41 24.64
CA ASN A 445 24.26 60.96 25.83
C ASN A 445 25.67 60.49 25.44
N ARG A 446 26.47 60.08 26.41
CA ARG A 446 27.85 59.61 26.18
C ARG A 446 27.96 58.45 25.17
N ARG A 447 26.95 57.58 25.07
CA ARG A 447 26.96 56.44 24.13
C ARG A 447 26.95 56.89 22.67
N PHE A 448 26.28 58.00 22.36
CA PHE A 448 26.33 58.59 21.02
C PHE A 448 27.76 58.90 20.58
N VAL A 449 28.63 59.35 21.48
CA VAL A 449 30.04 59.62 21.17
C VAL A 449 30.77 58.34 20.79
N THR A 450 30.51 57.25 21.50
CA THR A 450 31.10 55.92 21.21
C THR A 450 30.64 55.39 19.86
N GLU A 451 29.35 55.50 19.55
CA GLU A 451 28.81 55.08 18.26
C GLU A 451 29.31 55.97 17.12
N LEU A 452 29.42 57.27 17.38
CA LEU A 452 29.97 58.22 16.42
C LEU A 452 31.45 57.91 16.13
N ALA A 453 32.28 57.68 17.16
CA ALA A 453 33.69 57.34 16.99
C ALA A 453 33.90 56.08 16.11
N ALA A 454 32.98 55.10 16.21
CA ALA A 454 33.01 53.89 15.38
C ALA A 454 32.59 54.12 13.91
N SER A 455 31.95 55.26 13.60
CA SER A 455 31.36 55.55 12.29
C SER A 455 32.05 56.67 11.51
N ILE A 456 32.94 57.43 12.16
CA ILE A 456 33.64 58.56 11.54
C ILE A 456 34.73 58.08 10.56
N GLY A 457 34.81 58.72 9.39
CA GLY A 457 35.86 58.48 8.39
C GLY A 457 37.19 59.20 8.69
N GLU A 458 38.29 58.71 8.11
CA GLU A 458 39.64 59.27 8.35
C GLU A 458 39.75 60.76 8.03
N LEU A 459 39.07 61.21 6.97
CA LEU A 459 39.14 62.59 6.46
C LEU A 459 38.15 63.56 7.12
N ASP A 460 37.26 63.08 8.00
CA ASP A 460 36.22 63.90 8.59
C ASP A 460 36.79 64.92 9.58
N ARG A 461 36.42 66.19 9.40
CA ARG A 461 36.81 67.27 10.31
C ARG A 461 35.74 67.48 11.38
N TRP A 462 36.16 67.55 12.63
CA TRP A 462 35.27 67.73 13.77
C TRP A 462 35.83 68.77 14.74
N GLY A 463 34.93 69.57 15.31
CA GLY A 463 35.20 70.47 16.42
C GLY A 463 34.56 69.97 17.70
N CYS A 464 35.19 70.21 18.84
CA CYS A 464 34.65 69.90 20.15
C CYS A 464 34.80 71.07 21.10
N ILE A 465 33.72 71.35 21.83
CA ILE A 465 33.74 72.29 22.94
C ILE A 465 33.17 71.56 24.16
N THR A 466 33.98 71.36 25.19
CA THR A 466 33.54 70.78 26.47
C THR A 466 33.14 71.88 27.44
N PHE A 467 32.20 71.57 28.33
CA PHE A 467 31.61 72.48 29.31
C PHE A 467 31.46 71.77 30.66
N ASP A 468 31.83 72.44 31.75
CA ASP A 468 31.61 72.04 33.14
C ASP A 468 30.81 73.16 33.81
N LEU A 469 29.69 72.82 34.47
CA LEU A 469 28.83 73.82 35.10
C LEU A 469 29.42 74.27 36.45
N ASP A 470 29.74 75.56 36.55
CA ASP A 470 30.45 76.11 37.68
C ASP A 470 29.61 76.01 38.96
N ARG A 471 30.15 75.33 39.97
CA ARG A 471 29.52 75.16 41.29
C ARG A 471 28.11 74.54 41.21
N PHE A 472 27.81 73.72 40.20
CA PHE A 472 26.50 73.08 40.04
C PHE A 472 26.05 72.30 41.29
N LYS A 473 26.98 71.62 41.96
CA LYS A 473 26.69 70.94 43.24
C LYS A 473 26.11 71.89 44.30
N GLN A 474 26.59 73.13 44.39
CA GLN A 474 26.06 74.12 45.35
C GLN A 474 24.63 74.52 45.01
N ILE A 475 24.26 74.56 43.72
CA ILE A 475 22.87 74.81 43.30
C ILE A 475 21.96 73.68 43.77
N ASN A 476 22.37 72.42 43.56
CA ASN A 476 21.63 71.26 44.04
C ASN A 476 21.48 71.27 45.57
N ASP A 477 22.58 71.51 46.28
CA ASP A 477 22.61 71.50 47.74
C ASP A 477 21.77 72.64 48.35
N GLN A 478 21.67 73.80 47.68
CA GLN A 478 20.97 74.98 48.18
C GLN A 478 19.50 75.09 47.75
N PHE A 479 19.18 74.67 46.52
CA PHE A 479 17.85 74.87 45.91
C PHE A 479 17.13 73.58 45.54
N GLY A 480 17.75 72.42 45.78
CA GLY A 480 17.20 71.09 45.51
C GLY A 480 17.41 70.61 44.08
N HIS A 481 17.33 69.28 43.90
CA HIS A 481 17.60 68.61 42.62
C HIS A 481 16.69 69.06 41.47
N GLN A 482 15.42 69.40 41.75
CA GLN A 482 14.50 69.90 40.72
C GLN A 482 15.01 71.19 40.08
N ARG A 483 15.62 72.09 40.88
CA ARG A 483 16.24 73.31 40.35
C ARG A 483 17.50 73.00 39.54
N GLY A 484 18.27 71.98 39.96
CA GLY A 484 19.38 71.46 39.18
C GLY A 484 18.96 70.92 37.81
N ASP A 485 17.85 70.16 37.76
CA ASP A 485 17.29 69.62 36.54
C ASP A 485 16.85 70.74 35.58
N GLU A 486 16.19 71.79 36.09
CA GLU A 486 15.86 72.98 35.31
C GLU A 486 17.10 73.67 34.71
N VAL A 487 18.20 73.74 35.48
CA VAL A 487 19.48 74.30 35.01
C VAL A 487 20.09 73.44 33.92
N LEU A 488 20.06 72.11 34.06
CA LEU A 488 20.58 71.16 33.05
C LEU A 488 19.78 71.23 31.74
N VAL A 489 18.44 71.26 31.83
CA VAL A 489 17.57 71.44 30.66
C VAL A 489 17.77 72.82 30.03
N GLY A 490 17.92 73.86 30.86
CA GLY A 490 18.24 75.20 30.41
C GLY A 490 19.57 75.25 29.67
N MET A 491 20.58 74.54 30.17
CA MET A 491 21.93 74.54 29.59
C MET A 491 21.92 73.81 28.25
N ALA A 492 21.25 72.67 28.16
CA ALA A 492 21.04 71.94 26.91
C ALA A 492 20.39 72.81 25.83
N LYS A 493 19.34 73.57 26.19
CA LYS A 493 18.67 74.52 25.29
C LYS A 493 19.59 75.69 24.91
N PHE A 494 20.28 76.27 25.89
CA PHE A 494 21.24 77.34 25.68
C PHE A 494 22.31 76.92 24.67
N LEU A 495 22.96 75.77 24.88
CA LEU A 495 23.95 75.24 23.94
C LEU A 495 23.35 75.01 22.55
N SER A 496 22.19 74.33 22.47
CA SER A 496 21.53 74.01 21.20
C SER A 496 21.20 75.24 20.35
N ASN A 497 20.83 76.37 20.97
CA ASN A 497 20.50 77.62 20.27
C ASN A 497 21.69 78.24 19.51
N HIS A 498 22.92 77.82 19.82
CA HIS A 498 24.13 78.30 19.16
C HIS A 498 24.60 77.38 18.03
N LEU A 499 23.88 76.29 17.75
CA LEU A 499 24.34 75.22 16.85
C LEU A 499 23.51 75.09 15.58
N ARG A 500 24.09 74.43 14.57
CA ARG A 500 23.38 74.06 13.34
C ARG A 500 22.64 72.72 13.52
N PRO A 501 21.61 72.40 12.71
CA PRO A 501 20.85 71.15 12.83
C PRO A 501 21.70 69.87 12.77
N GLU A 502 22.85 69.91 12.10
CA GLU A 502 23.79 68.79 11.96
C GLU A 502 24.78 68.66 13.13
N ASP A 503 24.91 69.67 13.98
CA ASP A 503 25.78 69.65 15.16
C ASP A 503 25.07 68.96 16.34
N ALA A 504 25.84 68.45 17.30
CA ALA A 504 25.29 67.68 18.41
C ALA A 504 25.66 68.29 19.77
N VAL A 505 24.66 68.52 20.62
CA VAL A 505 24.87 68.68 22.06
C VAL A 505 24.86 67.29 22.69
N VAL A 506 25.89 67.01 23.48
CA VAL A 506 26.09 65.76 24.20
C VAL A 506 26.19 66.05 25.69
N ARG A 507 25.42 65.36 26.52
CA ARG A 507 25.64 65.34 27.96
C ARG A 507 26.59 64.19 28.31
N LEU A 508 27.80 64.52 28.74
CA LEU A 508 28.86 63.54 29.03
C LEU A 508 28.73 62.95 30.45
N GLY A 509 28.21 63.74 31.39
CA GLY A 509 28.12 63.40 32.80
C GLY A 509 27.01 64.16 33.54
N GLY A 510 27.15 64.29 34.86
CA GLY A 510 26.17 64.96 35.71
C GLY A 510 26.00 66.44 35.36
N ASP A 511 27.11 67.15 35.30
CA ASP A 511 27.26 68.59 35.06
C ASP A 511 28.24 68.90 33.91
N GLU A 512 28.53 67.90 33.09
CA GLU A 512 29.45 68.01 31.96
C GLU A 512 28.70 67.89 30.63
N PHE A 513 28.92 68.86 29.74
CA PHE A 513 28.39 68.86 28.38
C PHE A 513 29.53 68.92 27.37
N ALA A 514 29.26 68.45 26.16
CA ALA A 514 30.10 68.67 25.00
C ALA A 514 29.23 69.09 23.82
N VAL A 515 29.80 69.93 22.96
CA VAL A 515 29.26 70.28 21.66
C VAL A 515 30.18 69.68 20.62
N LEU A 516 29.63 68.84 19.74
CA LEU A 516 30.33 68.25 18.61
C LEU A 516 29.89 68.94 17.33
N LEU A 517 30.85 69.59 16.65
CA LEU A 517 30.62 70.37 15.44
C LEU A 517 31.03 69.54 14.22
N ARG A 518 30.07 69.31 13.31
CA ARG A 518 30.34 68.57 12.06
C ARG A 518 31.07 69.45 11.06
N HIS A 519 32.04 68.87 10.37
CA HIS A 519 32.84 69.54 9.34
C HIS A 519 33.54 70.82 9.83
N ALA A 520 33.94 70.86 11.10
CA ALA A 520 34.57 72.02 11.71
C ALA A 520 36.08 71.87 11.83
N ASP A 521 36.80 72.95 11.53
CA ASP A 521 38.23 73.13 11.80
C ASP A 521 38.44 74.05 13.02
N GLY A 522 39.69 74.39 13.32
CA GLY A 522 40.03 75.22 14.48
C GLY A 522 39.41 76.61 14.44
N GLU A 523 39.27 77.22 13.26
CA GLU A 523 38.69 78.56 13.10
C GLU A 523 37.18 78.53 13.36
N LEU A 524 36.46 77.59 12.73
CA LEU A 524 35.02 77.43 13.00
C LEU A 524 34.78 77.08 14.46
N THR A 525 35.56 76.16 15.04
CA THR A 525 35.41 75.75 16.44
C THR A 525 35.61 76.92 17.40
N GLN A 526 36.64 77.74 17.19
CA GLN A 526 36.86 78.95 17.99
C GLN A 526 35.75 79.99 17.81
N SER A 527 35.23 80.16 16.58
CA SER A 527 34.13 81.10 16.34
C SER A 527 32.86 80.70 17.10
N VAL A 528 32.53 79.41 17.15
CA VAL A 528 31.39 78.89 17.91
C VAL A 528 31.63 79.03 19.41
N ALA A 529 32.82 78.67 19.90
CA ALA A 529 33.17 78.82 21.31
C ALA A 529 33.08 80.29 21.77
N LYS A 530 33.62 81.22 20.96
CA LYS A 530 33.55 82.65 21.25
C LYS A 530 32.11 83.15 21.31
N ARG A 531 31.26 82.75 20.36
CA ARG A 531 29.84 83.13 20.35
C ARG A 531 29.11 82.65 21.60
N ILE A 532 29.39 81.42 22.05
CA ILE A 532 28.82 80.89 23.31
C ILE A 532 29.36 81.67 24.53
N ASP A 533 30.62 82.12 24.49
CA ASP A 533 31.24 82.94 25.54
C ASP A 533 30.67 84.36 25.62
N ASP A 534 30.43 84.99 24.46
CA ASP A 534 29.86 86.33 24.36
C ASP A 534 28.44 86.36 24.99
N ASP A 535 27.68 85.27 24.83
CA ASP A 535 26.34 85.11 25.40
C ASP A 535 26.32 84.49 26.81
N ARG A 536 27.48 84.32 27.46
CA ARG A 536 27.66 83.69 28.78
C ARG A 536 26.76 84.27 29.87
N GLN A 537 26.44 85.56 29.82
CA GLN A 537 25.55 86.20 30.81
C GLN A 537 24.09 85.72 30.73
N THR A 538 23.69 85.14 29.60
CA THR A 538 22.34 84.60 29.39
C THR A 538 22.21 83.12 29.72
N ALA A 539 23.33 82.45 30.04
CA ALA A 539 23.34 81.06 30.43
C ALA A 539 22.65 80.84 31.79
N PRO A 540 21.99 79.69 32.01
CA PRO A 540 21.26 79.41 33.26
C PRO A 540 22.20 79.25 34.47
N ILE A 541 23.49 79.03 34.24
CA ILE A 541 24.54 78.93 35.24
C ILE A 541 25.88 79.35 34.60
N GLY A 542 26.82 79.83 35.41
CA GLY A 542 28.22 79.96 34.96
C GLY A 542 28.79 78.60 34.55
N PHE A 543 29.69 78.59 33.57
CA PHE A 543 30.31 77.37 33.07
C PHE A 543 31.78 77.60 32.73
N THR A 544 32.63 76.61 32.94
CA THR A 544 33.98 76.62 32.37
C THR A 544 33.95 75.84 31.06
N MET A 545 34.67 76.29 30.03
CA MET A 545 34.72 75.59 28.74
C MET A 545 36.13 75.45 28.19
N GLY A 546 36.34 74.41 27.38
CA GLY A 546 37.56 74.17 26.62
C GLY A 546 37.22 73.73 25.20
N ALA A 547 37.98 74.21 24.21
CA ALA A 547 37.71 73.95 22.80
C ALA A 547 38.92 73.32 22.11
N ALA A 548 38.69 72.26 21.34
CA ALA A 548 39.68 71.60 20.51
C ALA A 548 39.04 71.14 19.19
N TYR A 549 39.86 70.80 18.21
CA TYR A 549 39.39 70.29 16.92
C TYR A 549 40.25 69.09 16.53
N ARG A 550 39.67 68.21 15.72
CA ARG A 550 40.28 66.96 15.26
C ARG A 550 41.05 67.20 13.96
N HIS A 551 42.31 66.78 13.90
CA HIS A 551 43.04 66.70 12.63
C HIS A 551 42.66 65.40 11.87
N PRO A 552 42.64 65.41 10.52
CA PRO A 552 42.41 64.20 9.74
C PRO A 552 43.34 63.05 10.19
N GLY A 553 42.78 61.87 10.41
CA GLY A 553 43.49 60.69 10.89
C GLY A 553 43.60 60.51 12.42
N GLU A 554 43.21 61.49 13.24
CA GLU A 554 43.26 61.33 14.71
C GLU A 554 42.02 60.62 15.27
N PRO A 555 42.07 59.86 16.37
CA PRO A 555 40.85 59.35 17.01
C PRO A 555 39.93 60.49 17.51
N LEU A 556 38.61 60.29 17.49
CA LEU A 556 37.65 61.30 18.00
C LEU A 556 37.91 61.60 19.50
N GLU A 557 38.31 60.58 20.25
CA GLU A 557 38.62 60.63 21.68
C GLU A 557 39.78 61.58 21.97
N HIS A 558 40.74 61.73 21.05
CA HIS A 558 41.88 62.62 21.24
C HIS A 558 41.43 64.09 21.27
N MET A 559 40.55 64.49 20.36
CA MET A 559 39.96 65.84 20.33
C MET A 559 39.16 66.12 21.62
N LEU A 560 38.37 65.14 22.09
CA LEU A 560 37.61 65.27 23.34
C LEU A 560 38.54 65.45 24.55
N ALA A 561 39.60 64.65 24.65
CA ALA A 561 40.59 64.74 25.73
C ALA A 561 41.34 66.08 25.71
N GLU A 562 41.68 66.61 24.53
CA GLU A 562 42.35 67.91 24.39
C GLU A 562 41.41 69.07 24.75
N ALA A 563 40.13 69.01 24.38
CA ALA A 563 39.13 70.00 24.79
C ALA A 563 38.96 70.01 26.31
N ASP A 564 38.85 68.84 26.93
CA ASP A 564 38.74 68.67 28.38
C ASP A 564 39.98 69.20 29.12
N LYS A 565 41.19 68.88 28.62
CA LYS A 565 42.45 69.40 29.16
C LYS A 565 42.47 70.94 29.18
N ARG A 566 42.05 71.60 28.10
CA ARG A 566 41.96 73.07 28.02
C ARG A 566 40.95 73.66 29.00
N LEU A 567 39.82 72.97 29.21
CA LEU A 567 38.84 73.36 30.22
C LEU A 567 39.49 73.37 31.62
N TYR A 568 40.24 72.33 31.99
CA TYR A 568 40.95 72.26 33.26
C TYR A 568 42.03 73.33 33.41
N GLU A 569 42.76 73.66 32.35
CA GLU A 569 43.74 74.76 32.35
C GLU A 569 43.08 76.11 32.65
N VAL A 570 41.93 76.39 32.04
CA VAL A 570 41.12 77.60 32.31
C VAL A 570 40.65 77.63 33.78
N ARG A 571 40.19 76.48 34.30
CA ARG A 571 39.72 76.33 35.69
C ARG A 571 40.85 76.53 36.72
N ALA A 572 42.07 76.11 36.39
CA ALA A 572 43.25 76.31 37.22
C ALA A 572 43.71 77.78 37.24
N ALA A 573 43.67 78.46 36.09
CA ALA A 573 44.03 79.87 35.96
C ALA A 573 43.09 80.80 36.76
N THR A 574 41.79 80.49 36.82
CA THR A 574 40.81 81.25 37.61
C THR A 574 40.90 81.02 39.13
N ARG A 575 41.64 80.01 39.60
CA ARG A 575 41.83 79.69 41.03
C ARG A 575 43.09 80.32 41.67
N SER A 576 43.99 80.92 40.90
CA SER A 576 45.22 81.57 41.43
C SER A 576 44.98 83.05 41.80
N PRO A 577 45.30 83.51 43.04
CA PRO A 577 45.09 84.91 43.43
C PRO A 577 46.22 85.83 42.94
N ALA A 578 45.84 86.86 42.17
CA ALA A 578 46.69 88.01 41.89
C ALA A 578 46.65 88.99 43.08
N GLY A 579 47.82 89.32 43.66
CA GLY A 579 47.99 90.50 44.51
C GLY A 579 48.67 90.29 45.86
N ALA A 580 49.98 90.06 45.88
CA ALA A 580 50.82 90.26 47.07
C ALA A 580 52.01 91.14 46.70
N GLU A 581 51.82 92.47 46.74
CA GLU A 581 52.90 93.42 47.06
C GLU A 581 52.36 94.83 47.37
N ARG A 582 52.89 95.39 48.49
CA ARG A 582 52.84 96.79 48.99
C ARG A 582 51.62 97.17 49.84
N GLY A 583 51.77 97.61 51.10
CA GLY A 583 52.99 97.93 51.82
C GLY A 583 52.75 98.32 53.29
N GLN A 584 53.87 98.34 54.02
CA GLN A 584 54.06 98.99 55.31
C GLN A 584 53.53 100.44 55.30
N GLN A 585 52.79 100.85 56.33
CA GLN A 585 53.20 101.91 57.27
C GLN A 585 52.04 102.29 58.21
N ARG A 586 52.40 102.26 59.51
CA ARG A 586 51.75 102.80 60.73
C ARG A 586 50.64 101.98 61.37
#